data_AF-A0A6J2PRC1-F1
#
_entry.id   AF-A0A6J2PRC1-F1
#
_cell.length_a   1.000
_cell.length_b   1.000
_cell.length_c   1.000
_cell.angle_alpha   90.00
_cell.angle_beta   90.00
_cell.angle_gamma   90.00
#
_symmetry.space_group_name_H-M   'P 1'
#
loop_
_entity.id
_entity.type
_entity.pdbx_description
1 polymer ?
#
loop_
_entity_poly.entity_id
_entity_poly.type
_entity_poly.pdbx_seq_one_letter_code
_entity_poly.pdbx_strand_id
1 'polypeptide(L)'
;MAPRLQLEKAAWRWVETVKPEDIRQEHIELAYRVNLPACKRGTCRRNCKGNPNCLVGIGEQAWLGDIDENAFHNIDDPNSERRDKNTFVGLTNLGATCYVNTFLQVWFHNLELRRSLYQCHNTRAQEHNIESDYEPQSICEHLQYLFALLQNSNRKYIDPSGLVKALGLDTGQQQDAQEFSKLFLSLLEDTLSKQKNPNLQNVIQRQFCGQFSYVTVCNQCGRSSALPSRFYELELNIQGHKNLTECVTEFLKEEKLDGDNRYFCESCQSKQSATRRIRLHSIPPTLNLQLMRFVFDRQTGHKKKLNTFISFPEQLDMGPFLEGKEDQKCVYELSAVLIHRGISAYSGHYIAHVKDARTGDWYKFNDEEIEKMEGKKLQLGIEEDIAETVKSQTRKPKCSKGYHCSRNAYMLVYKVQEEENSDTSWTNVEVPAFLQRLVDQDNHKFEEWCREMAHMRKQSVDKGKAKHEEVKELYELLPARDGESYEFIPMDWLKKWLEDSTATREIDNSNFLCSHGKLHPDKVGDSKRVSLQASQVLYERYSGGPRLDGQSNRGLLYVQRVCWPAMQSAAPEEPAQ
;
A
#
# COMPACT_ATOMS: atom_id res chain seq x y z
N MET A 1 -25.66 -40.36 -17.89
CA MET A 1 -26.74 -39.62 -18.58
C MET A 1 -26.54 -39.74 -20.07
N ALA A 2 -27.61 -39.94 -20.85
CA ALA A 2 -27.52 -40.14 -22.29
C ALA A 2 -27.02 -38.87 -23.00
N PRO A 3 -26.06 -38.96 -23.96
CA PRO A 3 -25.65 -37.85 -24.81
C PRO A 3 -26.82 -37.21 -25.56
N ARG A 4 -26.70 -35.91 -25.90
CA ARG A 4 -27.72 -35.12 -26.64
C ARG A 4 -28.27 -35.89 -27.85
N LEU A 5 -27.37 -36.45 -28.66
CA LEU A 5 -27.72 -37.20 -29.87
C LEU A 5 -28.58 -38.45 -29.60
N GLN A 6 -28.41 -39.10 -28.44
CA GLN A 6 -29.24 -40.24 -28.05
C GLN A 6 -30.64 -39.81 -27.60
N LEU A 7 -30.74 -38.68 -26.89
CA LEU A 7 -32.03 -38.12 -26.48
C LEU A 7 -32.82 -37.58 -27.69
N GLU A 8 -32.15 -36.96 -28.66
CA GLU A 8 -32.76 -36.50 -29.92
C GLU A 8 -33.28 -37.69 -30.76
N LYS A 9 -32.48 -38.75 -30.90
CA LYS A 9 -32.94 -39.99 -31.57
C LYS A 9 -34.12 -40.65 -30.84
N ALA A 10 -34.07 -40.72 -29.51
CA ALA A 10 -35.15 -41.30 -28.72
C ALA A 10 -36.45 -40.49 -28.79
N ALA A 11 -36.36 -39.16 -28.87
CA ALA A 11 -37.49 -38.25 -28.98
C ALA A 11 -38.34 -38.48 -30.24
N TRP A 12 -37.73 -39.04 -31.29
CA TRP A 12 -38.32 -39.21 -32.61
C TRP A 12 -38.52 -40.67 -33.04
N ARG A 13 -38.10 -41.65 -32.23
CA ARG A 13 -38.13 -43.08 -32.58
C ARG A 13 -39.53 -43.61 -32.93
N TRP A 14 -40.59 -43.02 -32.39
CA TRP A 14 -41.98 -43.40 -32.65
C TRP A 14 -42.44 -43.08 -34.09
N VAL A 15 -41.78 -42.13 -34.76
CA VAL A 15 -42.12 -41.68 -36.13
C VAL A 15 -41.98 -42.79 -37.17
N GLU A 16 -41.07 -43.76 -36.94
CA GLU A 16 -40.91 -44.92 -37.82
C GLU A 16 -42.10 -45.89 -37.80
N THR A 17 -42.93 -45.81 -36.74
CA THR A 17 -43.97 -46.82 -36.45
C THR A 17 -45.40 -46.27 -36.37
N VAL A 18 -45.58 -44.95 -36.28
CA VAL A 18 -46.87 -44.30 -36.02
C VAL A 18 -47.22 -43.41 -37.20
N LYS A 19 -48.40 -43.60 -37.82
CA LYS A 19 -48.84 -42.78 -38.95
C LYS A 19 -49.24 -41.36 -38.50
N PRO A 20 -49.21 -40.35 -39.38
CA PRO A 20 -49.59 -38.97 -39.05
C PRO A 20 -50.96 -38.83 -38.38
N GLU A 21 -51.95 -39.56 -38.87
CA GLU A 21 -53.32 -39.60 -38.35
C GLU A 21 -53.43 -40.20 -36.94
N ASP A 22 -52.44 -41.00 -36.52
CA ASP A 22 -52.41 -41.69 -35.22
C ASP A 22 -51.53 -40.99 -34.17
N ILE A 23 -51.02 -39.78 -34.47
CA ILE A 23 -50.19 -39.00 -33.53
C ILE A 23 -51.04 -38.52 -32.36
N ARG A 24 -50.70 -39.00 -31.15
CA ARG A 24 -51.31 -38.64 -29.87
C ARG A 24 -50.40 -37.74 -29.04
N GLN A 25 -50.96 -37.21 -27.96
CA GLN A 25 -50.25 -36.33 -27.02
C GLN A 25 -48.93 -36.94 -26.49
N GLU A 26 -48.89 -38.24 -26.25
CA GLU A 26 -47.69 -38.97 -25.78
C GLU A 26 -46.51 -38.85 -26.76
N HIS A 27 -46.78 -38.87 -28.07
CA HIS A 27 -45.76 -38.71 -29.11
C HIS A 27 -45.19 -37.29 -29.13
N ILE A 28 -46.04 -36.30 -28.88
CA ILE A 28 -45.63 -34.88 -28.78
C ILE A 28 -44.80 -34.68 -27.51
N GLU A 29 -45.19 -35.28 -26.39
CA GLU A 29 -44.42 -35.19 -25.14
C GLU A 29 -43.03 -35.83 -25.24
N LEU A 30 -42.92 -36.94 -25.99
CA LEU A 30 -41.64 -37.56 -26.33
C LEU A 30 -40.78 -36.64 -27.22
N ALA A 31 -41.35 -36.03 -28.26
CA ALA A 31 -40.64 -35.12 -29.17
C ALA A 31 -40.07 -33.89 -28.44
N TYR A 32 -40.87 -33.29 -27.54
CA TYR A 32 -40.44 -32.17 -26.69
C TYR A 32 -39.69 -32.63 -25.44
N ARG A 33 -39.47 -33.93 -25.24
CA ARG A 33 -38.64 -34.50 -24.17
C ARG A 33 -39.07 -34.06 -22.76
N VAL A 34 -40.37 -33.75 -22.58
CA VAL A 34 -40.88 -33.17 -21.33
C VAL A 34 -41.03 -34.21 -20.23
N ASN A 35 -41.18 -35.50 -20.59
CA ASN A 35 -41.30 -36.61 -19.64
C ASN A 35 -39.93 -37.13 -19.14
N LEU A 36 -38.81 -36.49 -19.51
CA LEU A 36 -37.50 -36.84 -18.95
C LEU A 36 -37.40 -36.39 -17.48
N PRO A 37 -36.80 -37.19 -16.58
CA PRO A 37 -36.63 -36.76 -15.19
C PRO A 37 -35.70 -35.55 -15.10
N ALA A 38 -36.00 -34.65 -14.15
CA ALA A 38 -35.10 -33.55 -13.80
C ALA A 38 -33.77 -34.08 -13.25
N CYS A 39 -32.66 -33.44 -13.62
CA CYS A 39 -31.35 -33.83 -13.12
C CYS A 39 -31.14 -33.35 -11.68
N LYS A 40 -30.59 -34.21 -10.81
CA LYS A 40 -30.23 -33.85 -9.43
C LYS A 40 -28.80 -33.30 -9.34
N ARG A 41 -28.58 -32.27 -8.50
CA ARG A 41 -27.23 -31.79 -8.14
C ARG A 41 -26.44 -32.94 -7.48
N GLY A 42 -25.12 -32.95 -7.67
CA GLY A 42 -24.22 -34.02 -7.20
C GLY A 42 -24.12 -35.22 -8.17
N THR A 43 -25.24 -35.66 -8.77
CA THR A 43 -25.24 -36.68 -9.83
C THR A 43 -24.98 -36.09 -11.22
N CYS A 44 -25.51 -34.88 -11.48
CA CYS A 44 -25.23 -34.12 -12.69
C CYS A 44 -24.17 -33.06 -12.42
N ARG A 45 -23.08 -33.06 -13.20
CA ARG A 45 -21.94 -32.12 -13.04
C ARG A 45 -21.91 -30.99 -14.08
N ARG A 46 -22.66 -31.12 -15.19
CA ARG A 46 -22.74 -30.14 -16.28
C ARG A 46 -24.13 -30.18 -16.91
N ASN A 47 -24.60 -29.06 -17.46
CA ASN A 47 -25.93 -29.01 -18.07
C ASN A 47 -26.12 -30.04 -19.19
N CYS A 48 -27.21 -30.81 -19.09
CA CYS A 48 -27.58 -31.79 -20.10
C CYS A 48 -28.27 -31.10 -21.28
N LYS A 49 -27.51 -30.84 -22.35
CA LYS A 49 -27.93 -30.14 -23.58
C LYS A 49 -29.17 -30.71 -24.30
N GLY A 50 -29.62 -31.91 -23.94
CA GLY A 50 -30.80 -32.56 -24.54
C GLY A 50 -31.99 -32.68 -23.60
N ASN A 51 -31.85 -32.35 -22.32
CA ASN A 51 -32.91 -32.48 -21.31
C ASN A 51 -33.45 -31.08 -20.94
N PRO A 52 -34.69 -30.73 -21.33
CA PRO A 52 -35.28 -29.44 -20.99
C PRO A 52 -35.53 -29.27 -19.48
N ASN A 53 -35.56 -30.37 -18.72
CA ASN A 53 -35.76 -30.39 -17.27
C ASN A 53 -34.43 -30.33 -16.49
N CYS A 54 -33.29 -30.23 -17.17
CA CYS A 54 -31.98 -30.10 -16.54
C CYS A 54 -31.63 -28.63 -16.34
N LEU A 55 -31.71 -28.17 -15.08
CA LEU A 55 -31.30 -26.83 -14.65
C LEU A 55 -29.92 -26.83 -13.94
N VAL A 56 -29.25 -27.98 -13.86
CA VAL A 56 -27.93 -28.09 -13.22
C VAL A 56 -26.84 -27.61 -14.17
N GLY A 57 -25.82 -26.94 -13.65
CA GLY A 57 -24.64 -26.46 -14.37
C GLY A 57 -24.92 -25.35 -15.37
N ILE A 58 -25.87 -24.47 -15.06
CA ILE A 58 -26.19 -23.27 -15.87
C ILE A 58 -25.72 -21.96 -15.20
N GLY A 59 -25.05 -22.05 -14.05
CA GLY A 59 -24.53 -20.88 -13.31
C GLY A 59 -25.02 -20.81 -11.87
N GLU A 60 -25.90 -21.71 -11.46
CA GLU A 60 -26.54 -21.73 -10.14
C GLU A 60 -25.57 -21.92 -8.97
N GLN A 61 -24.39 -22.46 -9.23
CA GLN A 61 -23.42 -22.78 -8.19
C GLN A 61 -22.95 -21.54 -7.42
N ALA A 62 -22.90 -20.39 -8.08
CA ALA A 62 -22.55 -19.10 -7.48
C ALA A 62 -23.60 -18.59 -6.47
N TRP A 63 -24.83 -19.11 -6.53
CA TRP A 63 -25.99 -18.65 -5.74
C TRP A 63 -26.46 -19.66 -4.69
N LEU A 64 -25.87 -20.85 -4.67
CA LEU A 64 -26.31 -21.97 -3.83
C LEU A 64 -25.20 -22.48 -2.90
N GLY A 65 -24.14 -21.68 -2.72
CA GLY A 65 -23.02 -21.94 -1.83
C GLY A 65 -22.94 -20.92 -0.69
N ASP A 66 -21.86 -20.95 0.09
CA ASP A 66 -21.63 -19.96 1.13
C ASP A 66 -21.41 -18.57 0.52
N ILE A 67 -21.95 -17.56 1.19
CA ILE A 67 -21.90 -16.17 0.75
C ILE A 67 -20.55 -15.56 1.17
N ASP A 68 -19.71 -15.18 0.20
CA ASP A 68 -18.52 -14.36 0.46
C ASP A 68 -18.91 -12.88 0.57
N GLU A 69 -18.93 -12.36 1.81
CA GLU A 69 -19.31 -10.97 2.07
C GLU A 69 -18.39 -9.95 1.39
N ASN A 70 -17.11 -10.30 1.21
CA ASN A 70 -16.14 -9.40 0.59
C ASN A 70 -16.37 -9.24 -0.92
N ALA A 71 -17.20 -10.08 -1.54
CA ALA A 71 -17.53 -9.99 -2.96
C ALA A 71 -18.55 -8.89 -3.29
N PHE A 72 -19.23 -8.30 -2.29
CA PHE A 72 -20.32 -7.34 -2.52
C PHE A 72 -19.92 -5.87 -2.42
N HIS A 73 -18.68 -5.58 -2.04
CA HIS A 73 -18.19 -4.21 -1.91
C HIS A 73 -16.71 -4.13 -2.25
N ASN A 74 -16.29 -2.95 -2.72
CA ASN A 74 -14.87 -2.60 -2.88
C ASN A 74 -14.40 -1.65 -1.77
N ILE A 75 -15.17 -1.55 -0.68
CA ILE A 75 -14.86 -0.69 0.47
C ILE A 75 -14.00 -1.49 1.44
N ASP A 76 -12.73 -1.11 1.59
CA ASP A 76 -11.85 -1.70 2.60
C ASP A 76 -12.41 -1.50 4.02
N ASP A 77 -11.99 -2.34 4.97
CA ASP A 77 -12.39 -2.14 6.37
C ASP A 77 -11.85 -0.81 6.88
N PRO A 78 -12.68 0.19 7.23
CA PRO A 78 -12.19 1.47 7.74
C PRO A 78 -11.41 1.33 9.05
N ASN A 79 -11.52 0.21 9.77
CA ASN A 79 -10.70 -0.04 10.95
C ASN A 79 -9.26 -0.44 10.61
N SER A 80 -8.93 -0.78 9.36
CA SER A 80 -7.54 -0.99 8.94
C SER A 80 -6.70 0.30 9.01
N GLU A 81 -7.37 1.45 8.90
CA GLU A 81 -6.80 2.79 9.02
C GLU A 81 -6.63 3.25 10.48
N ARG A 82 -7.18 2.48 11.43
CA ARG A 82 -7.11 2.81 12.85
C ARG A 82 -5.78 2.38 13.43
N ARG A 83 -5.18 3.28 14.21
CA ARG A 83 -3.96 2.99 14.96
C ARG A 83 -4.23 2.02 16.10
N ASP A 84 -3.40 0.99 16.19
CA ASP A 84 -3.36 0.11 17.35
C ASP A 84 -2.93 0.86 18.61
N LYS A 85 -3.40 0.41 19.78
CA LYS A 85 -2.98 1.02 21.04
C LYS A 85 -1.47 0.90 21.22
N ASN A 86 -0.83 1.98 21.66
CA ASN A 86 0.60 2.06 21.96
C ASN A 86 1.55 1.89 20.75
N THR A 87 1.08 2.04 19.51
CA THR A 87 1.95 2.09 18.31
C THR A 87 2.22 3.54 17.90
N PHE A 88 3.28 3.79 17.13
CA PHE A 88 3.52 5.13 16.56
C PHE A 88 2.71 5.35 15.29
N VAL A 89 2.63 6.61 14.87
CA VAL A 89 1.90 7.04 13.68
C VAL A 89 2.87 7.14 12.49
N GLY A 90 2.50 6.56 11.35
CA GLY A 90 3.22 6.66 10.08
C GLY A 90 2.98 7.98 9.35
N LEU A 91 3.64 8.15 8.21
CA LEU A 91 3.45 9.30 7.33
C LEU A 91 3.17 8.82 5.91
N THR A 92 2.16 9.38 5.29
CA THR A 92 1.77 9.02 3.92
C THR A 92 2.92 9.32 2.95
N ASN A 93 3.23 8.40 2.04
CA ASN A 93 4.15 8.66 0.95
C ASN A 93 3.40 9.32 -0.21
N LEU A 94 3.72 10.57 -0.52
CA LEU A 94 3.05 11.37 -1.54
C LEU A 94 3.62 11.13 -2.95
N GLY A 95 4.40 10.06 -3.14
CA GLY A 95 5.05 9.67 -4.37
C GLY A 95 6.54 9.43 -4.15
N ALA A 96 7.32 10.52 -4.12
CA ALA A 96 8.77 10.52 -3.95
C ALA A 96 9.23 11.17 -2.64
N THR A 97 8.37 11.24 -1.61
CA THR A 97 8.61 12.03 -0.39
C THR A 97 9.18 11.23 0.80
N CYS A 98 9.61 9.99 0.59
CA CYS A 98 10.15 9.13 1.67
C CYS A 98 11.35 9.73 2.40
N TYR A 99 12.17 10.55 1.73
CA TYR A 99 13.27 11.30 2.36
C TYR A 99 12.76 12.30 3.41
N VAL A 100 11.64 12.99 3.11
CA VAL A 100 10.98 13.92 4.04
C VAL A 100 10.43 13.15 5.23
N ASN A 101 9.68 12.07 4.98
CA ASN A 101 9.06 11.25 6.02
C ASN A 101 10.09 10.71 7.02
N THR A 102 11.21 10.21 6.52
CA THR A 102 12.32 9.69 7.32
C THR A 102 12.88 10.76 8.28
N PHE A 103 13.14 11.97 7.79
CA PHE A 103 13.66 13.05 8.64
C PHE A 103 12.60 13.58 9.62
N LEU A 104 11.34 13.72 9.20
CA LEU A 104 10.26 14.13 10.09
C LEU A 104 10.11 13.17 11.27
N GLN A 105 10.20 11.86 11.04
CA GLN A 105 10.18 10.87 12.12
C GLN A 105 11.41 11.03 13.04
N VAL A 106 12.61 11.19 12.50
CA VAL A 106 13.84 11.39 13.30
C VAL A 106 13.75 12.66 14.15
N TRP A 107 13.28 13.77 13.59
CA TRP A 107 13.11 15.03 14.30
C TRP A 107 11.97 15.00 15.32
N PHE A 108 10.87 14.30 15.04
CA PHE A 108 9.78 14.08 15.99
C PHE A 108 10.25 13.33 17.25
N HIS A 109 11.15 12.35 17.07
CA HIS A 109 11.77 11.61 18.18
C HIS A 109 12.94 12.36 18.84
N ASN A 110 13.31 13.55 18.36
CA ASN A 110 14.09 14.50 19.16
C ASN A 110 13.15 15.24 20.12
N LEU A 111 13.04 14.73 21.35
CA LEU A 111 12.11 15.23 22.35
C LEU A 111 12.32 16.72 22.68
N GLU A 112 13.56 17.19 22.67
CA GLU A 112 13.88 18.59 22.99
C GLU A 112 13.47 19.53 21.84
N LEU A 113 13.69 19.10 20.60
CA LEU A 113 13.16 19.79 19.43
C LEU A 113 11.63 19.82 19.45
N ARG A 114 10.98 18.67 19.73
CA ARG A 114 9.52 18.56 19.81
C ARG A 114 8.93 19.47 20.89
N ARG A 115 9.50 19.48 22.10
CA ARG A 115 9.12 20.40 23.19
C ARG A 115 9.23 21.85 22.78
N SER A 116 10.35 22.22 22.18
CA SER A 116 10.61 23.59 21.75
C SER A 116 9.60 24.02 20.67
N LEU A 117 9.32 23.15 19.70
CA LEU A 117 8.32 23.44 18.66
C LEU A 117 6.93 23.65 19.26
N TYR A 118 6.52 22.87 20.26
CA TYR A 118 5.23 23.08 20.95
C TYR A 118 5.14 24.42 21.72
N GLN A 119 6.27 25.02 22.07
CA GLN A 119 6.30 26.34 22.71
C GLN A 119 6.27 27.51 21.72
N CYS A 120 6.38 27.26 20.40
CA CYS A 120 6.29 28.33 19.40
C CYS A 120 4.92 29.01 19.47
N HIS A 121 4.92 30.34 19.46
CA HIS A 121 3.70 31.11 19.60
C HIS A 121 2.86 30.99 18.33
N ASN A 122 1.59 30.59 18.48
CA ASN A 122 0.66 30.37 17.39
C ASN A 122 -0.72 30.96 17.75
N THR A 123 -0.85 32.27 17.59
CA THR A 123 -2.08 33.00 17.94
C THR A 123 -3.28 32.50 17.13
N ARG A 124 -3.08 32.21 15.84
CA ARG A 124 -4.13 31.71 14.94
C ARG A 124 -4.73 30.39 15.42
N ALA A 125 -3.89 29.42 15.79
CA ALA A 125 -4.38 28.14 16.31
C ALA A 125 -5.00 28.27 17.70
N GLN A 126 -4.50 29.19 18.52
CA GLN A 126 -5.02 29.42 19.87
C GLN A 126 -6.43 30.03 19.85
N GLU A 127 -6.66 30.96 18.93
CA GLU A 127 -7.94 31.67 18.73
C GLU A 127 -8.87 30.94 17.73
N HIS A 128 -8.45 29.80 17.18
CA HIS A 128 -9.19 29.07 16.17
C HIS A 128 -10.54 28.57 16.71
N ASN A 129 -11.62 28.89 15.99
CA ASN A 129 -12.97 28.44 16.33
C ASN A 129 -13.16 26.96 15.96
N ILE A 130 -13.92 26.23 16.75
CA ILE A 130 -14.20 24.79 16.59
C ILE A 130 -15.05 24.51 15.33
N GLU A 131 -15.74 25.52 14.81
CA GLU A 131 -16.69 25.37 13.69
C GLU A 131 -16.03 25.30 12.30
N SER A 132 -14.73 25.54 12.17
CA SER A 132 -14.03 25.51 10.89
C SER A 132 -12.74 24.69 10.94
N ASP A 133 -12.24 24.32 9.75
CA ASP A 133 -11.03 23.54 9.62
C ASP A 133 -9.80 24.43 9.82
N TYR A 134 -8.92 24.03 10.74
CA TYR A 134 -7.66 24.73 10.93
C TYR A 134 -6.68 24.35 9.82
N GLU A 135 -6.29 25.35 9.02
CA GLU A 135 -5.23 25.20 8.03
C GLU A 135 -3.97 25.96 8.50
N PRO A 136 -2.87 25.24 8.79
CA PRO A 136 -1.59 25.85 9.08
C PRO A 136 -1.11 26.68 7.87
N GLN A 137 -0.46 27.82 8.12
CA GLN A 137 0.04 28.73 7.08
C GLN A 137 1.55 28.87 7.09
N SER A 138 2.19 28.81 8.26
CA SER A 138 3.65 28.87 8.37
C SER A 138 4.26 27.47 8.55
N ILE A 139 5.56 27.33 8.28
CA ILE A 139 6.28 26.07 8.48
C ILE A 139 6.23 25.61 9.95
N CYS A 140 6.33 26.54 10.90
CA CYS A 140 6.20 26.22 12.32
C CYS A 140 4.79 25.72 12.66
N GLU A 141 3.73 26.35 12.14
CA GLU A 141 2.35 25.90 12.39
C GLU A 141 2.13 24.48 11.83
N HIS A 142 2.62 24.21 10.61
CA HIS A 142 2.55 22.89 10.00
C HIS A 142 3.25 21.83 10.85
N LEU A 143 4.47 22.11 11.31
CA LEU A 143 5.23 21.16 12.12
C LEU A 143 4.63 20.95 13.51
N GLN A 144 4.16 22.01 14.16
CA GLN A 144 3.48 21.90 15.45
C GLN A 144 2.25 20.99 15.34
N TYR A 145 1.42 21.23 14.33
CA TYR A 145 0.20 20.45 14.15
C TYR A 145 0.52 19.01 13.71
N LEU A 146 1.44 18.83 12.77
CA LEU A 146 1.88 17.50 12.33
C LEU A 146 2.47 16.69 13.50
N PHE A 147 3.31 17.28 14.34
CA PHE A 147 3.88 16.58 15.50
C PHE A 147 2.81 16.25 16.55
N ALA A 148 1.81 17.12 16.74
CA ALA A 148 0.68 16.83 17.62
C ALA A 148 -0.14 15.63 17.08
N LEU A 149 -0.39 15.57 15.77
CA LEU A 149 -1.05 14.44 15.11
C LEU A 149 -0.23 13.15 15.23
N LEU A 150 1.09 13.19 14.97
CA LEU A 150 1.99 12.05 15.14
C LEU A 150 2.00 11.51 16.58
N GLN A 151 1.75 12.38 17.56
CA GLN A 151 1.73 11.99 18.96
C GLN A 151 0.40 11.38 19.39
N ASN A 152 -0.73 12.01 19.01
CA ASN A 152 -2.03 11.75 19.63
C ASN A 152 -3.17 11.37 18.65
N SER A 153 -2.90 11.22 17.35
CA SER A 153 -3.93 10.77 16.41
C SER A 153 -4.36 9.31 16.64
N ASN A 154 -5.61 9.00 16.30
CA ASN A 154 -6.16 7.66 16.23
C ASN A 154 -5.92 7.00 14.87
N ARG A 155 -5.41 7.74 13.88
CA ARG A 155 -5.07 7.22 12.54
C ARG A 155 -3.73 6.51 12.57
N LYS A 156 -3.62 5.44 11.79
CA LYS A 156 -2.39 4.66 11.62
C LYS A 156 -1.25 5.51 11.01
N TYR A 157 -1.59 6.42 10.12
CA TYR A 157 -0.66 7.35 9.48
C TYR A 157 -1.32 8.70 9.19
N ILE A 158 -0.50 9.73 8.97
CA ILE A 158 -0.94 11.11 8.70
C ILE A 158 -0.42 11.56 7.34
N ASP A 159 -1.22 12.35 6.64
CA ASP A 159 -0.85 12.97 5.38
C ASP A 159 -0.04 14.27 5.63
N PRO A 160 1.24 14.35 5.22
CA PRO A 160 2.06 15.55 5.39
C PRO A 160 1.91 16.58 4.25
N SER A 161 0.94 16.44 3.34
CA SER A 161 0.78 17.26 2.12
C SER A 161 0.76 18.75 2.39
N GLY A 162 0.13 19.19 3.49
CA GLY A 162 0.13 20.61 3.87
C GLY A 162 1.54 21.16 4.03
N LEU A 163 2.40 20.45 4.78
CA LEU A 163 3.79 20.83 5.00
C LEU A 163 4.61 20.74 3.69
N VAL A 164 4.44 19.65 2.95
CA VAL A 164 5.17 19.43 1.69
C VAL A 164 4.85 20.51 0.65
N LYS A 165 3.58 20.91 0.55
CA LYS A 165 3.13 22.03 -0.28
C LYS A 165 3.67 23.37 0.22
N ALA A 166 3.67 23.61 1.53
CA ALA A 166 4.23 24.84 2.12
C ALA A 166 5.74 24.97 1.90
N LEU A 167 6.47 23.85 1.80
CA LEU A 167 7.88 23.79 1.44
C LEU A 167 8.14 23.93 -0.08
N GLY A 168 7.10 23.87 -0.91
CA GLY A 168 7.22 23.95 -2.36
C GLY A 168 7.93 22.75 -2.99
N LEU A 169 7.82 21.56 -2.38
CA LEU A 169 8.46 20.34 -2.87
C LEU A 169 7.60 19.66 -3.94
N ASP A 170 8.22 19.19 -5.03
CA ASP A 170 7.58 18.36 -6.04
C ASP A 170 7.52 16.91 -5.57
N THR A 171 6.32 16.38 -5.38
CA THR A 171 6.10 15.02 -4.87
C THR A 171 6.38 13.93 -5.92
N GLY A 172 6.56 14.30 -7.20
CA GLY A 172 6.96 13.38 -8.27
C GLY A 172 8.47 13.23 -8.43
N GLN A 173 9.28 14.06 -7.77
CA GLN A 173 10.73 14.08 -7.92
C GLN A 173 11.45 13.62 -6.66
N GLN A 174 12.40 12.68 -6.84
CA GLN A 174 13.33 12.34 -5.77
C GLN A 174 14.37 13.46 -5.61
N GLN A 175 14.62 13.86 -4.36
CA GLN A 175 15.64 14.85 -4.02
C GLN A 175 16.77 14.23 -3.19
N ASP A 176 17.90 14.93 -3.12
CA ASP A 176 19.00 14.54 -2.24
C ASP A 176 18.59 14.78 -0.78
N ALA A 177 18.52 13.70 0.00
CA ALA A 177 18.06 13.74 1.38
C ALA A 177 18.97 14.60 2.28
N GLN A 178 20.28 14.63 2.01
CA GLN A 178 21.22 15.47 2.74
C GLN A 178 20.98 16.95 2.43
N GLU A 179 20.79 17.30 1.17
CA GLU A 179 20.48 18.66 0.76
C GLU A 179 19.17 19.15 1.40
N PHE A 180 18.13 18.31 1.36
CA PHE A 180 16.86 18.59 2.03
C PHE A 180 17.06 18.88 3.52
N SER A 181 17.77 18.02 4.26
CA SER A 181 18.03 18.20 5.70
C SER A 181 18.72 19.54 5.99
N LYS A 182 19.77 19.90 5.23
CA LYS A 182 20.49 21.17 5.41
C LYS A 182 19.60 22.38 5.15
N LEU A 183 18.86 22.38 4.03
CA LEU A 183 17.96 23.48 3.67
C LEU A 183 16.83 23.62 4.68
N PHE A 184 16.28 22.50 5.14
CA PHE A 184 15.19 22.50 6.11
C PHE A 184 15.64 22.97 7.49
N LEU A 185 16.79 22.53 8.00
CA LEU A 185 17.33 23.02 9.26
C LEU A 185 17.64 24.52 9.19
N SER A 186 18.18 25.00 8.07
CA SER A 186 18.42 26.44 7.83
C SER A 186 17.10 27.23 7.85
N LEU A 187 16.07 26.73 7.17
CA LEU A 187 14.73 27.32 7.15
C LEU A 187 14.10 27.36 8.55
N LEU A 188 14.25 26.28 9.33
CA LEU A 188 13.78 26.24 10.70
C LEU A 188 14.52 27.22 11.60
N GLU A 189 15.83 27.31 11.46
CA GLU A 189 16.63 28.26 12.23
C GLU A 189 16.21 29.71 11.93
N ASP A 190 16.04 30.07 10.66
CA ASP A 190 15.53 31.40 10.28
C ASP A 190 14.12 31.64 10.83
N THR A 191 13.23 30.66 10.73
CA THR A 191 11.84 30.80 11.20
C THR A 191 11.76 30.94 12.72
N LEU A 192 12.55 30.15 13.45
CA LEU A 192 12.56 30.13 14.91
C LEU A 192 13.30 31.34 15.49
N SER A 193 14.28 31.89 14.79
CA SER A 193 14.99 33.12 15.19
C SER A 193 14.04 34.33 15.37
N LYS A 194 12.88 34.30 14.70
CA LYS A 194 11.84 35.34 14.76
C LYS A 194 10.96 35.25 16.01
N GLN A 195 11.05 34.16 16.78
CA GLN A 195 10.28 33.97 18.01
C GLN A 195 10.78 34.89 19.12
N LYS A 196 9.87 35.35 20.01
CA LYS A 196 10.25 36.23 21.14
C LYS A 196 11.04 35.52 22.22
N ASN A 197 10.86 34.20 22.37
CA ASN A 197 11.51 33.41 23.41
C ASN A 197 12.96 33.07 23.00
N PRO A 198 13.99 33.53 23.73
CA PRO A 198 15.39 33.26 23.39
C PRO A 198 15.74 31.76 23.38
N ASN A 199 15.02 30.94 24.17
CA ASN A 199 15.20 29.49 24.16
C ASN A 199 14.73 28.87 22.84
N LEU A 200 13.76 29.47 22.16
CA LEU A 200 13.28 28.98 20.87
C LEU A 200 14.16 29.47 19.72
N GLN A 201 14.63 30.72 19.80
CA GLN A 201 15.45 31.34 18.75
C GLN A 201 16.65 30.50 18.33
N ASN A 202 17.32 29.87 19.31
CA ASN A 202 18.56 29.15 19.07
C ASN A 202 18.40 27.62 19.24
N VAL A 203 17.18 27.07 19.27
CA VAL A 203 17.00 25.63 19.53
C VAL A 203 17.73 24.76 18.51
N ILE A 204 17.67 25.12 17.21
CA ILE A 204 18.35 24.35 16.15
C ILE A 204 19.86 24.38 16.35
N GLN A 205 20.42 25.56 16.62
CA GLN A 205 21.84 25.71 16.93
C GLN A 205 22.23 24.92 18.18
N ARG A 206 21.46 25.01 19.26
CA ARG A 206 21.76 24.33 20.53
C ARG A 206 21.68 22.81 20.41
N GLN A 207 20.77 22.28 19.58
CA GLN A 207 20.56 20.84 19.44
C GLN A 207 21.50 20.18 18.43
N PHE A 208 21.83 20.88 17.33
CA PHE A 208 22.47 20.26 16.18
C PHE A 208 23.77 20.95 15.73
N CYS A 209 24.09 22.18 16.19
CA CYS A 209 25.28 22.89 15.72
C CYS A 209 26.52 22.57 16.56
N GLY A 210 27.54 22.03 15.93
CA GLY A 210 28.91 21.97 16.45
C GLY A 210 29.83 23.03 15.82
N GLN A 211 31.07 23.08 16.28
CA GLN A 211 32.09 24.01 15.78
C GLN A 211 33.42 23.29 15.54
N PHE A 212 34.08 23.64 14.43
CA PHE A 212 35.44 23.24 14.12
C PHE A 212 36.21 24.40 13.49
N SER A 213 37.52 24.27 13.33
CA SER A 213 38.30 25.18 12.49
C SER A 213 39.19 24.45 11.51
N TYR A 214 39.29 24.96 10.28
CA TYR A 214 40.36 24.57 9.37
C TYR A 214 41.64 25.25 9.80
N VAL A 215 42.62 24.47 10.23
CA VAL A 215 43.92 24.97 10.64
C VAL A 215 44.93 24.65 9.58
N THR A 216 45.55 25.70 9.04
CA THR A 216 46.62 25.60 8.04
C THR A 216 47.93 26.08 8.67
N VAL A 217 48.96 25.25 8.63
CA VAL A 217 50.30 25.56 9.13
C VAL A 217 51.27 25.63 7.97
N CYS A 218 51.96 26.76 7.83
CA CYS A 218 53.01 26.95 6.83
C CYS A 218 54.21 26.04 7.12
N ASN A 219 54.64 25.26 6.11
CA ASN A 219 55.82 24.40 6.29
C ASN A 219 57.14 25.18 6.19
N GLN A 220 57.12 26.42 5.69
CA GLN A 220 58.31 27.28 5.60
C GLN A 220 58.50 28.17 6.84
N CYS A 221 57.48 28.96 7.21
CA CYS A 221 57.61 29.95 8.29
C CYS A 221 56.92 29.56 9.60
N GLY A 222 56.23 28.41 9.64
CA GLY A 222 55.53 27.94 10.84
C GLY A 222 54.26 28.71 11.21
N ARG A 223 53.85 29.75 10.46
CA ARG A 223 52.60 30.48 10.73
C ARG A 223 51.41 29.51 10.67
N SER A 224 50.63 29.49 11.75
CA SER A 224 49.34 28.82 11.84
C SER A 224 48.22 29.82 11.61
N SER A 225 47.32 29.53 10.67
CA SER A 225 46.03 30.22 10.52
C SER A 225 44.90 29.26 10.85
N ALA A 226 43.85 29.76 11.51
CA ALA A 226 42.66 28.99 11.84
C ALA A 226 41.43 29.73 11.28
N LEU A 227 40.59 29.01 10.54
CA LEU A 227 39.31 29.52 10.03
C LEU A 227 38.18 28.76 10.73
N PRO A 228 37.49 29.39 11.71
CA PRO A 228 36.34 28.78 12.39
C PRO A 228 35.17 28.55 11.44
N SER A 229 34.47 27.43 11.63
CA SER A 229 33.27 27.05 10.90
C SER A 229 32.28 26.34 11.82
N ARG A 230 31.00 26.40 11.46
CA ARG A 230 29.91 25.65 12.10
C ARG A 230 29.57 24.42 11.27
N PHE A 231 28.99 23.41 11.91
CA PHE A 231 28.46 22.23 11.23
C PHE A 231 27.18 21.72 11.91
N TYR A 232 26.27 21.15 11.13
CA TYR A 232 25.05 20.48 11.61
C TYR A 232 25.10 18.96 11.41
N GLU A 233 26.09 18.52 10.65
CA GLU A 233 26.42 17.12 10.37
C GLU A 233 27.90 17.01 10.01
N LEU A 234 28.49 15.83 10.22
CA LEU A 234 29.83 15.50 9.75
C LEU A 234 29.73 14.58 8.53
N GLU A 235 30.35 14.98 7.43
CA GLU A 235 30.38 14.23 6.17
C GLU A 235 31.57 13.27 6.16
N LEU A 236 31.29 11.99 6.38
CA LEU A 236 32.32 10.99 6.57
C LEU A 236 32.56 10.20 5.28
N ASN A 237 33.79 10.24 4.79
CA ASN A 237 34.22 9.37 3.70
C ASN A 237 34.30 7.92 4.19
N ILE A 238 33.66 7.02 3.46
CA ILE A 238 33.62 5.59 3.79
C ILE A 238 34.46 4.73 2.83
N GLN A 239 34.97 5.32 1.74
CA GLN A 239 35.72 4.57 0.75
C GLN A 239 37.07 4.12 1.32
N GLY A 240 37.26 2.80 1.40
CA GLY A 240 38.50 2.21 1.94
C GLY A 240 38.50 2.00 3.45
N HIS A 241 37.43 2.37 4.15
CA HIS A 241 37.30 2.22 5.61
C HIS A 241 36.30 1.12 5.98
N LYS A 242 36.48 0.52 7.16
CA LYS A 242 35.65 -0.61 7.63
C LYS A 242 34.74 -0.24 8.80
N ASN A 243 35.08 0.81 9.54
CA ASN A 243 34.35 1.23 10.73
C ASN A 243 34.27 2.75 10.87
N LEU A 244 33.33 3.21 11.68
CA LEU A 244 33.05 4.63 11.91
C LEU A 244 34.26 5.37 12.51
N THR A 245 35.01 4.74 13.41
CA THR A 245 36.19 5.34 14.04
C THR A 245 37.27 5.65 13.01
N GLU A 246 37.53 4.75 12.05
CA GLU A 246 38.43 4.99 10.92
C GLU A 246 37.95 6.16 10.06
N CYS A 247 36.64 6.25 9.78
CA CYS A 247 36.06 7.34 8.99
C CYS A 247 36.21 8.70 9.68
N VAL A 248 35.95 8.79 10.99
CA VAL A 248 36.15 10.02 11.76
C VAL A 248 37.64 10.39 11.84
N THR A 249 38.52 9.40 12.01
CA THR A 249 39.97 9.62 12.03
C THR A 249 40.47 10.16 10.70
N GLU A 250 40.01 9.61 9.57
CA GLU A 250 40.37 10.13 8.24
C GLU A 250 39.82 11.55 8.01
N PHE A 251 38.60 11.84 8.48
CA PHE A 251 38.01 13.18 8.40
C PHE A 251 38.85 14.25 9.12
N LEU A 252 39.50 13.90 10.23
CA LEU A 252 40.32 14.81 11.05
C LEU A 252 41.80 14.79 10.68
N LYS A 253 42.19 13.93 9.74
CA LYS A 253 43.58 13.74 9.34
C LYS A 253 44.13 14.99 8.65
N GLU A 254 45.43 15.18 8.83
CA GLU A 254 46.19 16.22 8.16
C GLU A 254 46.30 15.94 6.65
N GLU A 255 45.91 16.91 5.84
CA GLU A 255 46.15 16.95 4.39
C GLU A 255 47.34 17.85 4.06
N LYS A 256 48.05 17.52 2.98
CA LYS A 256 49.18 18.31 2.48
C LYS A 256 48.74 19.21 1.34
N LEU A 257 49.05 20.49 1.45
CA LEU A 257 48.87 21.50 0.42
C LEU A 257 50.21 21.72 -0.28
N ASP A 258 50.53 20.92 -1.29
CA ASP A 258 51.80 20.95 -2.03
C ASP A 258 51.57 20.98 -3.56
N GLY A 259 52.67 21.00 -4.33
CA GLY A 259 52.62 21.06 -5.80
C GLY A 259 51.82 22.24 -6.34
N ASP A 260 50.78 21.94 -7.12
CA ASP A 260 49.86 22.92 -7.70
C ASP A 260 48.84 23.45 -6.67
N ASN A 261 48.63 22.72 -5.56
CA ASN A 261 47.68 23.04 -4.48
C ASN A 261 48.31 23.85 -3.33
N ARG A 262 49.51 24.41 -3.54
CA ARG A 262 50.18 25.28 -2.54
C ARG A 262 49.30 26.48 -2.18
N TYR A 263 49.16 26.72 -0.88
CA TYR A 263 48.38 27.84 -0.34
C TYR A 263 49.21 29.14 -0.35
N PHE A 264 48.53 30.30 -0.41
CA PHE A 264 49.21 31.59 -0.30
C PHE A 264 49.43 31.94 1.17
N CYS A 265 50.69 32.02 1.60
CA CYS A 265 51.04 32.42 2.96
C CYS A 265 51.24 33.93 3.03
N GLU A 266 50.41 34.65 3.79
CA GLU A 266 50.53 36.11 3.89
C GLU A 266 51.79 36.55 4.67
N SER A 267 52.41 35.67 5.46
CA SER A 267 53.68 36.01 6.10
C SER A 267 54.88 35.81 5.18
N CYS A 268 54.83 34.83 4.27
CA CYS A 268 55.85 34.63 3.25
C CYS A 268 55.60 35.44 1.97
N GLN A 269 54.41 36.06 1.84
CA GLN A 269 53.94 36.77 0.66
C GLN A 269 54.10 35.97 -0.65
N SER A 270 53.90 34.65 -0.57
CA SER A 270 54.15 33.71 -1.67
C SER A 270 53.40 32.39 -1.47
N LYS A 271 53.25 31.60 -2.54
CA LYS A 271 52.66 30.25 -2.47
C LYS A 271 53.63 29.29 -1.80
N GLN A 272 53.19 28.69 -0.70
CA GLN A 272 53.99 27.79 0.12
C GLN A 272 53.33 26.44 0.28
N SER A 273 54.15 25.43 0.58
CA SER A 273 53.59 24.17 1.06
C SER A 273 53.08 24.33 2.49
N ALA A 274 51.96 23.69 2.81
CA ALA A 274 51.40 23.67 4.16
C ALA A 274 50.80 22.32 4.50
N THR A 275 50.52 22.16 5.78
CA THR A 275 49.65 21.11 6.30
C THR A 275 48.33 21.75 6.75
N ARG A 276 47.20 21.18 6.34
CA ARG A 276 45.86 21.60 6.76
C ARG A 276 45.15 20.47 7.48
N ARG A 277 44.39 20.77 8.54
CA ARG A 277 43.54 19.80 9.25
C ARG A 277 42.30 20.45 9.81
N ILE A 278 41.29 19.63 10.09
CA ILE A 278 40.12 20.04 10.87
C ILE A 278 40.43 19.85 12.35
N ARG A 279 40.11 20.86 13.16
CA ARG A 279 40.12 20.75 14.62
C ARG A 279 38.73 20.92 15.17
N LEU A 280 38.20 19.90 15.84
CA LEU A 280 36.88 19.95 16.48
C LEU A 280 36.97 20.67 17.83
N HIS A 281 36.13 21.70 17.99
CA HIS A 281 36.06 22.51 19.21
C HIS A 281 34.87 22.14 20.09
N SER A 282 33.71 21.91 19.47
CA SER A 282 32.48 21.50 20.15
C SER A 282 31.65 20.56 19.28
N ILE A 283 30.94 19.65 19.94
CA ILE A 283 30.03 18.69 19.32
C ILE A 283 28.63 18.91 19.92
N PRO A 284 27.58 18.86 19.10
CA PRO A 284 26.20 19.14 19.54
C PRO A 284 25.59 17.97 20.33
N PRO A 285 24.56 18.22 21.16
CA PRO A 285 23.82 17.17 21.86
C PRO A 285 23.23 16.10 20.94
N THR A 286 22.80 16.47 19.73
CA THR A 286 22.42 15.53 18.67
C THR A 286 23.42 15.62 17.51
N LEU A 287 24.22 14.57 17.36
CA LEU A 287 25.27 14.47 16.36
C LEU A 287 24.79 13.67 15.15
N ASN A 288 24.71 14.34 14.00
CA ASN A 288 24.41 13.72 12.72
C ASN A 288 25.71 13.35 11.99
N LEU A 289 25.87 12.08 11.62
CA LEU A 289 27.01 11.57 10.86
C LEU A 289 26.53 11.06 9.51
N GLN A 290 26.82 11.83 8.47
CA GLN A 290 26.45 11.51 7.09
C GLN A 290 27.51 10.57 6.49
N LEU A 291 27.10 9.38 6.07
CA LEU A 291 27.99 8.42 5.40
C LEU A 291 27.98 8.69 3.90
N MET A 292 29.10 9.14 3.34
CA MET A 292 29.22 9.55 1.93
C MET A 292 29.22 8.33 1.00
N ARG A 293 28.05 7.69 0.86
CA ARG A 293 27.86 6.49 0.03
C ARG A 293 27.81 6.80 -1.46
N PHE A 294 27.46 8.02 -1.86
CA PHE A 294 27.39 8.37 -3.26
C PHE A 294 28.69 9.04 -3.70
N VAL A 295 29.44 8.34 -4.54
CA VAL A 295 30.71 8.82 -5.09
C VAL A 295 30.61 8.99 -6.59
N PHE A 296 31.32 9.97 -7.15
CA PHE A 296 31.38 10.15 -8.59
C PHE A 296 32.37 9.16 -9.20
N ASP A 297 31.87 8.27 -10.07
CA ASP A 297 32.72 7.33 -10.79
C ASP A 297 33.20 7.98 -12.09
N ARG A 298 34.47 8.36 -12.13
CA ARG A 298 35.09 9.04 -13.28
C ARG A 298 35.09 8.20 -14.55
N GLN A 299 35.03 6.87 -14.46
CA GLN A 299 35.05 6.01 -15.65
C GLN A 299 33.68 5.99 -16.32
N THR A 300 32.60 5.95 -15.52
CA THR A 300 31.23 5.91 -16.04
C THR A 300 30.62 7.30 -16.22
N GLY A 301 31.17 8.33 -15.58
CA GLY A 301 30.61 9.68 -15.57
C GLY A 301 29.35 9.84 -14.71
N HIS A 302 29.00 8.81 -13.93
CA HIS A 302 27.78 8.78 -13.12
C HIS A 302 28.08 8.64 -11.62
N LYS A 303 27.12 9.06 -10.78
CA LYS A 303 27.17 8.79 -9.33
C LYS A 303 26.94 7.29 -9.10
N LYS A 304 27.81 6.69 -8.28
CA LYS A 304 27.76 5.29 -7.87
C LYS A 304 27.55 5.19 -6.36
N LYS A 305 26.67 4.29 -5.92
CA LYS A 305 26.50 3.96 -4.50
C LYS A 305 27.58 2.97 -4.03
N LEU A 306 28.19 3.27 -2.90
CA LEU A 306 29.09 2.40 -2.16
C LEU A 306 28.27 1.45 -1.27
N ASN A 307 28.25 0.18 -1.66
CA ASN A 307 27.60 -0.91 -0.91
C ASN A 307 28.57 -1.58 0.08
N THR A 308 29.65 -0.90 0.47
CA THR A 308 30.59 -1.41 1.48
C THR A 308 29.93 -1.42 2.86
N PHE A 309 30.18 -2.50 3.59
CA PHE A 309 29.78 -2.63 4.99
C PHE A 309 30.61 -1.70 5.86
N ILE A 310 29.93 -0.85 6.63
CA ILE A 310 30.54 0.01 7.64
C ILE A 310 30.02 -0.41 9.01
N SER A 311 30.94 -0.73 9.91
CA SER A 311 30.65 -1.06 11.31
C SER A 311 30.62 0.21 12.16
N PHE A 312 29.64 0.35 13.05
CA PHE A 312 29.51 1.49 13.96
C PHE A 312 29.03 1.02 15.34
N PRO A 313 29.49 1.66 16.42
CA PRO A 313 29.15 1.24 17.77
C PRO A 313 27.75 1.70 18.17
N GLU A 314 27.16 1.04 19.17
CA GLU A 314 25.95 1.54 19.85
C GLU A 314 26.28 2.75 20.74
N GLN A 315 27.49 2.76 21.33
CA GLN A 315 28.03 3.87 22.10
C GLN A 315 29.28 4.45 21.42
N LEU A 316 29.26 5.73 21.08
CA LEU A 316 30.34 6.42 20.39
C LEU A 316 31.01 7.41 21.34
N ASP A 317 32.29 7.20 21.63
CA ASP A 317 33.09 8.18 22.37
C ASP A 317 33.78 9.15 21.40
N MET A 318 33.39 10.42 21.47
CA MET A 318 33.98 11.49 20.67
C MET A 318 35.06 12.29 21.43
N GLY A 319 35.28 12.01 22.72
CA GLY A 319 36.29 12.68 23.55
C GLY A 319 37.69 12.70 22.93
N PRO A 320 38.21 11.56 22.42
CA PRO A 320 39.53 11.49 21.79
C PRO A 320 39.71 12.37 20.54
N PHE A 321 38.63 12.87 19.95
CA PHE A 321 38.66 13.69 18.75
C PHE A 321 38.51 15.20 19.04
N LEU A 322 38.30 15.59 20.30
CA LEU A 322 38.13 16.97 20.74
C LEU A 322 39.47 17.56 21.23
N GLU A 323 39.87 18.70 20.69
CA GLU A 323 41.12 19.36 21.10
C GLU A 323 40.97 20.02 22.47
N GLY A 324 41.94 19.80 23.37
CA GLY A 324 41.99 20.46 24.69
C GLY A 324 40.96 19.96 25.71
N LYS A 325 40.24 18.87 25.40
CA LYS A 325 39.22 18.23 26.25
C LYS A 325 39.33 16.70 26.25
N GLU A 326 40.55 16.19 26.10
CA GLU A 326 40.83 14.74 26.01
C GLU A 326 40.32 13.97 27.24
N ASP A 327 40.24 14.63 28.41
CA ASP A 327 39.73 14.05 29.66
C ASP A 327 38.20 14.15 29.83
N GLN A 328 37.48 14.85 28.94
CA GLN A 328 36.02 14.99 29.02
C GLN A 328 35.35 13.82 28.30
N LYS A 329 34.75 12.89 29.06
CA LYS A 329 33.90 11.83 28.49
C LYS A 329 32.79 12.45 27.65
N CYS A 330 32.86 12.27 26.34
CA CYS A 330 31.88 12.77 25.38
C CYS A 330 31.25 11.56 24.69
N VAL A 331 30.53 10.77 25.49
CA VAL A 331 29.92 9.51 25.06
C VAL A 331 28.53 9.80 24.51
N TYR A 332 28.24 9.21 23.35
CA TYR A 332 26.95 9.29 22.69
C TYR A 332 26.34 7.90 22.57
N GLU A 333 25.02 7.84 22.55
CA GLU A 333 24.24 6.65 22.26
C GLU A 333 23.58 6.78 20.88
N LEU A 334 23.60 5.68 20.11
CA LEU A 334 22.93 5.60 18.83
C LEU A 334 21.40 5.71 19.02
N SER A 335 20.81 6.73 18.40
CA SER A 335 19.40 7.08 18.55
C SER A 335 18.57 6.83 17.30
N ALA A 336 19.16 7.01 16.11
CA ALA A 336 18.53 6.66 14.85
C ALA A 336 19.55 6.26 13.77
N VAL A 337 19.08 5.47 12.81
CA VAL A 337 19.81 5.10 11.59
C VAL A 337 18.88 5.31 10.39
N LEU A 338 19.23 6.24 9.52
CA LEU A 338 18.53 6.42 8.25
C LEU A 338 19.15 5.46 7.23
N ILE A 339 18.31 4.72 6.53
CA ILE A 339 18.72 3.75 5.52
C ILE A 339 18.26 4.22 4.15
N HIS A 340 19.14 4.13 3.16
CA HIS A 340 18.79 4.30 1.76
C HIS A 340 18.84 2.95 1.03
N ARG A 341 17.68 2.47 0.58
CA ARG A 341 17.52 1.26 -0.25
C ARG A 341 17.50 1.66 -1.71
N GLY A 342 18.30 1.00 -2.55
CA GLY A 342 18.40 1.34 -3.96
C GLY A 342 19.85 1.40 -4.44
N ILE A 343 20.00 1.33 -5.75
CA ILE A 343 21.30 1.16 -6.44
C ILE A 343 21.95 2.48 -6.84
N SER A 344 21.19 3.59 -6.89
CA SER A 344 21.67 4.88 -7.38
C SER A 344 21.35 6.02 -6.41
N ALA A 345 21.92 7.20 -6.67
CA ALA A 345 21.59 8.42 -5.93
C ALA A 345 20.30 9.10 -6.43
N TYR A 346 19.77 8.65 -7.57
CA TYR A 346 18.61 9.24 -8.26
C TYR A 346 17.35 8.39 -8.12
N SER A 347 17.50 7.17 -7.61
CA SER A 347 16.44 6.20 -7.42
C SER A 347 16.69 5.36 -6.18
N GLY A 348 15.77 5.46 -5.23
CA GLY A 348 15.76 4.63 -4.04
C GLY A 348 14.59 4.93 -3.13
N HIS A 349 14.70 4.40 -1.92
CA HIS A 349 13.71 4.50 -0.86
C HIS A 349 14.39 4.72 0.48
N TYR A 350 13.96 5.74 1.20
CA TYR A 350 14.49 6.09 2.51
C TYR A 350 13.58 5.54 3.61
N ILE A 351 14.19 4.95 4.63
CA ILE A 351 13.48 4.54 5.85
C ILE A 351 14.27 4.97 7.10
N ALA A 352 13.60 5.12 8.22
CA ALA A 352 14.22 5.44 9.51
C ALA A 352 14.14 4.24 10.46
N HIS A 353 15.24 3.95 11.15
CA HIS A 353 15.24 3.14 12.35
C HIS A 353 15.45 4.07 13.54
N VAL A 354 14.52 4.11 14.48
CA VAL A 354 14.60 5.05 15.61
C VAL A 354 14.40 4.29 16.92
N LYS A 355 15.23 4.62 17.91
CA LYS A 355 15.13 4.11 19.28
C LYS A 355 14.13 4.97 20.05
N ASP A 356 13.10 4.35 20.60
CA ASP A 356 12.16 5.04 21.48
C ASP A 356 12.85 5.38 22.81
N ALA A 357 12.92 6.68 23.13
CA ALA A 357 13.54 7.18 24.36
C ALA A 357 12.84 6.68 25.64
N ARG A 358 11.55 6.30 25.55
CA ARG A 358 10.78 5.84 26.71
C ARG A 358 11.01 4.35 27.02
N THR A 359 10.98 3.50 26.00
CA THR A 359 11.06 2.04 26.17
C THR A 359 12.47 1.48 25.93
N GLY A 360 13.29 2.20 25.17
CA GLY A 360 14.56 1.73 24.63
C GLY A 360 14.39 0.73 23.48
N ASP A 361 13.16 0.49 23.02
CA ASP A 361 12.86 -0.41 21.90
C ASP A 361 13.13 0.28 20.56
N TRP A 362 13.50 -0.50 19.56
CA TRP A 362 13.73 0.00 18.21
C TRP A 362 12.48 -0.15 17.34
N TYR A 363 12.23 0.85 16.52
CA TYR A 363 11.12 0.88 15.58
C TYR A 363 11.64 1.23 14.19
N LYS A 364 11.08 0.56 13.18
CA LYS A 364 11.29 0.86 11.77
C LYS A 364 10.12 1.67 11.26
N PHE A 365 10.43 2.84 10.73
CA PHE A 365 9.50 3.79 10.13
C PHE A 365 9.69 3.73 8.61
N ASN A 366 8.70 3.18 7.93
CA ASN A 366 8.64 3.01 6.49
C ASN A 366 7.36 3.66 5.98
N ASP A 367 7.36 4.98 5.85
CA ASP A 367 6.17 5.76 5.49
C ASP A 367 4.97 5.44 6.40
N GLU A 368 3.89 4.87 5.85
CA GLU A 368 2.67 4.47 6.58
C GLU A 368 2.88 3.27 7.50
N GLU A 369 3.93 2.48 7.26
CA GLU A 369 4.21 1.24 7.97
C GLU A 369 5.21 1.47 9.11
N ILE A 370 4.71 1.27 10.33
CA ILE A 370 5.54 1.27 11.53
C ILE A 370 5.65 -0.16 12.07
N GLU A 371 6.88 -0.61 12.27
CA GLU A 371 7.18 -1.95 12.76
C GLU A 371 8.04 -1.88 14.01
N LYS A 372 7.56 -2.46 15.11
CA LYS A 372 8.37 -2.63 16.33
C LYS A 372 9.33 -3.80 16.13
N MET A 373 10.61 -3.59 16.37
CA MET A 373 11.60 -4.66 16.29
C MET A 373 11.50 -5.64 17.46
N GLU A 374 11.77 -6.91 17.20
CA GLU A 374 11.81 -7.92 18.25
C GLU A 374 13.02 -7.72 19.17
N GLY A 375 12.72 -7.45 20.44
CA GLY A 375 13.70 -7.18 21.48
C GLY A 375 14.31 -5.77 21.43
N LYS A 376 15.23 -5.49 22.35
CA LYS A 376 15.88 -4.17 22.48
C LYS A 376 17.03 -3.92 21.51
N LYS A 377 17.33 -4.88 20.64
CA LYS A 377 18.50 -4.81 19.76
C LYS A 377 18.10 -4.31 18.38
N LEU A 378 18.82 -3.30 17.89
CA LEU A 378 18.71 -2.83 16.52
C LEU A 378 19.07 -3.94 15.53
N GLN A 379 18.12 -4.28 14.65
CA GLN A 379 18.29 -5.29 13.63
C GLN A 379 18.49 -4.64 12.26
N LEU A 380 19.74 -4.59 11.78
CA LEU A 380 20.09 -4.07 10.45
C LEU A 380 20.44 -5.19 9.47
N GLY A 381 20.11 -5.02 8.19
CA GLY A 381 20.59 -5.88 7.10
C GLY A 381 19.71 -7.08 6.75
N ILE A 382 18.47 -7.14 7.24
CA ILE A 382 17.40 -8.00 6.71
C ILE A 382 16.71 -7.30 5.51
N GLU A 383 17.05 -6.04 5.28
CA GLU A 383 16.44 -5.20 4.26
C GLU A 383 16.82 -5.67 2.86
N GLU A 384 15.86 -6.27 2.16
CA GLU A 384 16.01 -6.64 0.76
C GLU A 384 16.20 -5.37 -0.08
N ASP A 385 17.30 -5.31 -0.83
CA ASP A 385 17.50 -4.24 -1.80
C ASP A 385 16.49 -4.44 -2.93
N ILE A 386 15.73 -3.39 -3.26
CA ILE A 386 14.56 -3.36 -4.18
C ILE A 386 14.86 -3.92 -5.59
N ALA A 387 16.12 -4.23 -5.92
CA ALA A 387 16.52 -4.70 -7.25
C ALA A 387 17.58 -5.82 -7.31
N GLU A 388 18.05 -6.42 -6.20
CA GLU A 388 19.05 -7.50 -6.31
C GLU A 388 18.40 -8.85 -6.65
N THR A 389 18.11 -9.07 -7.94
CA THR A 389 17.89 -10.41 -8.55
C THR A 389 19.17 -11.25 -8.62
N VAL A 390 20.28 -10.76 -8.09
CA VAL A 390 21.57 -11.46 -8.08
C VAL A 390 21.87 -11.94 -6.67
N LYS A 391 21.97 -13.26 -6.50
CA LYS A 391 22.44 -13.97 -5.30
C LYS A 391 23.91 -13.61 -4.96
N SER A 392 24.22 -12.35 -4.68
CA SER A 392 25.49 -11.96 -4.07
C SER A 392 25.30 -11.96 -2.56
N GLN A 393 25.28 -13.16 -1.97
CA GLN A 393 25.38 -13.34 -0.53
C GLN A 393 26.80 -12.97 -0.07
N THR A 394 27.12 -11.68 -0.07
CA THR A 394 28.23 -11.19 0.77
C THR A 394 27.79 -11.42 2.22
N ARG A 395 28.34 -12.47 2.84
CA ARG A 395 28.03 -12.83 4.23
C ARG A 395 28.21 -11.60 5.12
N LYS A 396 27.15 -11.22 5.83
CA LYS A 396 27.18 -10.14 6.82
C LYS A 396 28.40 -10.34 7.74
N PRO A 397 29.28 -9.33 7.90
CA PRO A 397 30.42 -9.44 8.81
C PRO A 397 29.95 -9.77 10.23
N LYS A 398 30.67 -10.63 10.95
CA LYS A 398 30.41 -10.85 12.39
C LYS A 398 30.71 -9.56 13.14
N CYS A 399 29.69 -8.94 13.73
CA CYS A 399 29.85 -7.79 14.63
C CYS A 399 30.09 -8.26 16.06
N SER A 400 30.98 -7.57 16.75
CA SER A 400 31.15 -7.67 18.20
C SER A 400 29.90 -7.16 18.93
N LYS A 401 29.76 -7.54 20.21
CA LYS A 401 28.69 -7.03 21.08
C LYS A 401 28.80 -5.49 21.18
N GLY A 402 27.67 -4.79 21.06
CA GLY A 402 27.63 -3.31 21.09
C GLY A 402 28.04 -2.64 19.78
N TYR A 403 28.14 -3.40 18.67
CA TYR A 403 28.39 -2.86 17.34
C TYR A 403 27.33 -3.34 16.34
N HIS A 404 27.03 -2.48 15.38
CA HIS A 404 26.16 -2.73 14.25
C HIS A 404 26.96 -2.59 12.95
N CYS A 405 26.46 -3.19 11.87
CA CYS A 405 27.09 -3.07 10.57
C CYS A 405 26.04 -3.02 9.47
N SER A 406 26.23 -2.09 8.53
CA SER A 406 25.28 -1.86 7.46
C SER A 406 25.98 -1.46 6.16
N ARG A 407 25.44 -1.97 5.05
CA ARG A 407 25.79 -1.58 3.68
C ARG A 407 24.90 -0.46 3.11
N ASN A 408 23.82 -0.13 3.82
CA ASN A 408 22.78 0.81 3.35
C ASN A 408 22.55 1.99 4.32
N ALA A 409 23.15 1.99 5.51
CA ALA A 409 23.06 3.11 6.45
C ALA A 409 23.61 4.39 5.81
N TYR A 410 22.74 5.36 5.59
CA TYR A 410 23.03 6.61 4.92
C TYR A 410 23.43 7.71 5.91
N MET A 411 22.71 7.80 7.03
CA MET A 411 23.03 8.72 8.12
C MET A 411 22.88 8.01 9.47
N LEU A 412 23.79 8.29 10.40
CA LEU A 412 23.71 7.85 11.79
C LEU A 412 23.41 9.06 12.67
N VAL A 413 22.48 8.91 13.61
CA VAL A 413 22.12 9.97 14.56
C VAL A 413 22.44 9.50 15.97
N TYR A 414 23.36 10.20 16.61
CA TYR A 414 23.82 9.94 17.96
C TYR A 414 23.32 11.04 18.89
N LYS A 415 22.92 10.69 20.09
CA LYS A 415 22.58 11.66 21.15
C LYS A 415 23.56 11.53 22.29
N VAL A 416 23.95 12.65 22.88
CA VAL A 416 24.82 12.64 24.06
C VAL A 416 24.20 11.77 25.14
N GLN A 417 25.00 10.89 25.74
CA GLN A 417 24.55 10.07 26.84
C GLN A 417 24.41 10.98 28.07
N GLU A 418 23.17 11.26 28.45
CA GLU A 418 22.88 11.93 29.71
C GLU A 418 23.13 10.94 30.87
N GLU A 419 23.73 11.40 31.97
CA GLU A 419 23.78 10.61 33.20
C GLU A 419 22.34 10.23 33.58
N GLU A 420 22.11 8.99 34.04
CA GLU A 420 20.77 8.45 34.37
C GLU A 420 19.98 9.42 35.27
N ASN A 421 19.25 10.33 34.65
CA ASN A 421 18.38 11.24 35.36
C ASN A 421 17.07 10.47 35.51
N SER A 422 16.77 10.05 36.73
CA SER A 422 15.60 9.24 37.09
C SER A 422 14.24 9.92 36.83
N ASP A 423 14.26 11.09 36.20
CA ASP A 423 13.07 11.90 35.97
C ASP A 423 12.35 11.47 34.68
N THR A 424 11.29 10.69 34.87
CA THR A 424 10.40 10.23 33.80
C THR A 424 9.72 11.40 33.07
N SER A 425 9.71 12.61 33.66
CA SER A 425 9.18 13.83 33.04
C SER A 425 9.91 14.19 31.74
N TRP A 426 11.19 13.84 31.61
CA TRP A 426 12.01 14.13 30.42
C TRP A 426 11.71 13.25 29.21
N THR A 427 10.91 12.20 29.34
CA THR A 427 10.47 11.39 28.19
C THR A 427 9.05 11.71 27.75
N ASN A 428 8.24 12.32 28.63
CA ASN A 428 6.89 12.75 28.32
C ASN A 428 6.91 14.19 27.78
N VAL A 429 6.35 14.41 26.60
CA VAL A 429 6.23 15.75 26.01
C VAL A 429 4.75 16.07 25.93
N GLU A 430 4.28 17.03 26.71
CA GLU A 430 2.86 17.38 26.70
C GLU A 430 2.50 18.17 25.44
N VAL A 431 1.41 17.77 24.78
CA VAL A 431 0.84 18.52 23.66
C VAL A 431 0.07 19.72 24.23
N PRO A 432 0.37 20.96 23.79
CA PRO A 432 -0.37 22.14 24.21
C PRO A 432 -1.88 21.99 24.01
N ALA A 433 -2.68 22.48 24.96
CA ALA A 433 -4.13 22.29 24.95
C ALA A 433 -4.83 22.75 23.65
N PHE A 434 -4.32 23.79 22.99
CA PHE A 434 -4.89 24.23 21.71
C PHE A 434 -4.61 23.23 20.57
N LEU A 435 -3.41 22.64 20.52
CA LEU A 435 -3.10 21.57 19.56
C LEU A 435 -3.87 20.30 19.88
N GLN A 436 -4.03 19.98 21.17
CA GLN A 436 -4.81 18.83 21.59
C GLN A 436 -6.26 18.93 21.10
N ARG A 437 -6.89 20.12 21.21
CA ARG A 437 -8.24 20.35 20.66
C ARG A 437 -8.31 20.10 19.15
N LEU A 438 -7.29 20.50 18.38
CA LEU A 438 -7.24 20.25 16.94
C LEU A 438 -7.09 18.76 16.62
N VAL A 439 -6.24 18.05 17.39
CA VAL A 439 -6.10 16.59 17.25
C VAL A 439 -7.40 15.87 17.62
N ASP A 440 -8.09 16.30 18.67
CA ASP A 440 -9.37 15.72 19.08
C ASP A 440 -10.45 15.93 18.02
N GLN A 441 -10.46 17.09 17.35
CA GLN A 441 -11.33 17.36 16.21
C GLN A 441 -11.02 16.46 15.01
N ASP A 442 -9.74 16.29 14.64
CA ASP A 442 -9.35 15.37 13.57
C ASP A 442 -9.72 13.91 13.92
N ASN A 443 -9.48 13.50 15.16
CA ASN A 443 -9.87 12.19 15.65
C ASN A 443 -11.40 12.00 15.56
N HIS A 444 -12.19 13.00 15.95
CA HIS A 444 -13.65 12.94 15.85
C HIS A 444 -14.13 12.74 14.40
N LYS A 445 -13.56 13.52 13.47
CA LYS A 445 -13.84 13.37 12.03
C LYS A 445 -13.45 12.00 11.51
N PHE A 446 -12.31 11.47 11.96
CA PHE A 446 -11.89 10.11 11.60
C PHE A 446 -12.88 9.06 12.11
N GLU A 447 -13.38 9.18 13.35
CA GLU A 447 -14.42 8.28 13.87
C GLU A 447 -15.76 8.37 13.13
N GLU A 448 -16.16 9.57 12.70
CA GLU A 448 -17.33 9.75 11.83
C GLU A 448 -17.14 9.06 10.48
N TRP A 449 -16.00 9.31 9.82
CA TRP A 449 -15.66 8.66 8.56
C TRP A 449 -15.65 7.13 8.69
N CYS A 450 -15.04 6.57 9.75
CA CYS A 450 -15.05 5.12 9.97
C CYS A 450 -16.47 4.55 10.11
N ARG A 451 -17.36 5.26 10.82
CA ARG A 451 -18.76 4.86 10.98
C ARG A 451 -19.53 4.89 9.65
N GLU A 452 -19.33 5.94 8.87
CA GLU A 452 -19.95 6.08 7.55
C GLU A 452 -19.49 4.99 6.58
N MET A 453 -18.17 4.75 6.49
CA MET A 453 -17.60 3.70 5.65
C MET A 453 -18.11 2.31 6.07
N ALA A 454 -18.14 2.02 7.37
CA ALA A 454 -18.64 0.75 7.89
C ALA A 454 -20.14 0.56 7.58
N HIS A 455 -20.93 1.64 7.68
CA HIS A 455 -22.35 1.62 7.32
C HIS A 455 -22.56 1.38 5.83
N MET A 456 -21.84 2.08 4.94
CA MET A 456 -21.93 1.85 3.50
C MET A 456 -21.49 0.45 3.09
N ARG A 457 -20.42 -0.07 3.70
CA ARG A 457 -19.95 -1.45 3.51
C ARG A 457 -21.06 -2.43 3.90
N LYS A 458 -21.66 -2.27 5.08
CA LYS A 458 -22.76 -3.11 5.55
C LYS A 458 -23.97 -3.07 4.61
N GLN A 459 -24.40 -1.88 4.18
CA GLN A 459 -25.51 -1.75 3.23
C GLN A 459 -25.24 -2.47 1.91
N SER A 460 -24.00 -2.41 1.41
CA SER A 460 -23.59 -3.10 0.18
C SER A 460 -23.63 -4.63 0.35
N VAL A 461 -23.13 -5.13 1.49
CA VAL A 461 -23.20 -6.56 1.86
C VAL A 461 -24.65 -7.02 2.02
N ASP A 462 -25.49 -6.28 2.75
CA ASP A 462 -26.89 -6.62 2.99
C ASP A 462 -27.69 -6.66 1.67
N LYS A 463 -27.45 -5.70 0.77
CA LYS A 463 -28.05 -5.69 -0.58
C LYS A 463 -27.58 -6.89 -1.41
N GLY A 464 -26.30 -7.24 -1.32
CA GLY A 464 -25.72 -8.42 -1.96
C GLY A 464 -26.35 -9.72 -1.47
N LYS A 465 -26.48 -9.88 -0.14
CA LYS A 465 -27.14 -11.01 0.51
C LYS A 465 -28.61 -11.14 0.12
N ALA A 466 -29.36 -10.03 0.13
CA ALA A 466 -30.76 -10.02 -0.27
C ALA A 466 -30.94 -10.45 -1.73
N LYS A 467 -30.10 -9.93 -2.64
CA LYS A 467 -30.07 -10.37 -4.05
C LYS A 467 -29.71 -11.85 -4.18
N HIS A 468 -28.78 -12.34 -3.37
CA HIS A 468 -28.36 -13.73 -3.39
C HIS A 468 -29.49 -14.67 -2.99
N GLU A 469 -30.18 -14.36 -1.89
CA GLU A 469 -31.33 -15.15 -1.45
C GLU A 469 -32.49 -15.09 -2.46
N GLU A 470 -32.77 -13.93 -3.03
CA GLU A 470 -33.81 -13.76 -4.04
C GLU A 470 -33.56 -14.62 -5.30
N VAL A 471 -32.34 -14.61 -5.83
CA VAL A 471 -31.98 -15.43 -7.00
C VAL A 471 -32.05 -16.92 -6.65
N LYS A 472 -31.64 -17.29 -5.44
CA LYS A 472 -31.71 -18.67 -4.93
C LYS A 472 -33.15 -19.15 -4.80
N GLU A 473 -34.04 -18.39 -4.17
CA GLU A 473 -35.47 -18.70 -4.06
C GLU A 473 -36.11 -18.84 -5.45
N LEU A 474 -35.83 -17.91 -6.36
CA LEU A 474 -36.37 -17.97 -7.73
C LEU A 474 -35.81 -19.16 -8.52
N TYR A 475 -34.53 -19.50 -8.34
CA TYR A 475 -33.92 -20.67 -8.96
C TYR A 475 -34.57 -21.97 -8.46
N GLU A 476 -34.88 -22.07 -7.16
CA GLU A 476 -35.57 -23.23 -6.57
C GLU A 476 -37.01 -23.39 -7.08
N LEU A 477 -37.65 -22.30 -7.51
CA LEU A 477 -38.98 -22.32 -8.15
C LEU A 477 -38.95 -22.70 -9.63
N LEU A 478 -37.80 -22.65 -10.32
CA LEU A 478 -37.71 -22.93 -11.75
C LEU A 478 -38.21 -24.33 -12.17
N PRO A 479 -37.90 -25.44 -11.46
CA PRO A 479 -38.30 -26.76 -11.92
C PRO A 479 -39.83 -26.94 -11.93
N ALA A 480 -40.41 -27.21 -13.09
CA ALA A 480 -41.82 -27.60 -13.19
C ALA A 480 -42.02 -29.07 -12.76
N ARG A 481 -43.01 -29.35 -11.89
CA ARG A 481 -43.35 -30.72 -11.48
C ARG A 481 -44.23 -31.40 -12.52
N ASP A 482 -44.35 -32.72 -12.42
CA ASP A 482 -45.16 -33.50 -13.35
C ASP A 482 -46.63 -33.13 -13.20
N GLY A 483 -47.29 -32.79 -14.33
CA GLY A 483 -48.68 -32.35 -14.37
C GLY A 483 -48.91 -30.85 -14.16
N GLU A 484 -47.89 -30.08 -13.81
CA GLU A 484 -48.01 -28.62 -13.66
C GLU A 484 -47.88 -27.88 -15.00
N SER A 485 -48.47 -26.68 -15.07
CA SER A 485 -48.26 -25.76 -16.17
C SER A 485 -46.82 -25.22 -16.16
N TYR A 486 -46.24 -25.08 -17.35
CA TYR A 486 -44.87 -24.62 -17.52
C TYR A 486 -44.73 -23.81 -18.81
N GLU A 487 -43.63 -23.08 -18.93
CA GLU A 487 -43.21 -22.39 -20.13
C GLU A 487 -41.77 -22.73 -20.50
N PHE A 488 -41.42 -22.56 -21.77
CA PHE A 488 -40.04 -22.67 -22.20
C PHE A 488 -39.36 -21.30 -22.17
N ILE A 489 -38.19 -21.25 -21.51
CA ILE A 489 -37.32 -20.07 -21.48
C ILE A 489 -35.97 -20.44 -22.12
N PRO A 490 -35.33 -19.55 -22.90
CA PRO A 490 -34.03 -19.83 -23.52
C PRO A 490 -32.99 -20.14 -22.46
N MET A 491 -32.24 -21.23 -22.65
CA MET A 491 -31.20 -21.63 -21.70
C MET A 491 -30.13 -20.55 -21.54
N ASP A 492 -29.71 -19.93 -22.64
CA ASP A 492 -28.67 -18.90 -22.60
C ASP A 492 -29.15 -17.60 -21.93
N TRP A 493 -30.47 -17.34 -21.93
CA TRP A 493 -31.04 -16.25 -21.14
C TRP A 493 -30.95 -16.58 -19.64
N LEU A 494 -31.33 -17.79 -19.22
CA LEU A 494 -31.23 -18.23 -17.82
C LEU A 494 -29.78 -18.23 -17.32
N LYS A 495 -28.81 -18.59 -18.17
CA LYS A 495 -27.38 -18.49 -17.84
C LYS A 495 -26.98 -17.04 -17.60
N LYS A 496 -27.34 -16.12 -18.50
CA LYS A 496 -27.05 -14.69 -18.35
C LYS A 496 -27.69 -14.10 -17.10
N TRP A 497 -28.91 -14.53 -16.78
CA TRP A 497 -29.60 -14.16 -15.55
C TRP A 497 -28.87 -14.63 -14.29
N LEU A 498 -28.33 -15.85 -14.29
CA LEU A 498 -27.51 -16.36 -13.19
C LEU A 498 -26.08 -15.80 -13.18
N GLU A 499 -25.59 -15.27 -14.29
CA GLU A 499 -24.31 -14.54 -14.30
C GLU A 499 -24.49 -13.13 -13.74
N ASP A 500 -25.50 -12.41 -14.21
CA ASP A 500 -25.85 -11.07 -13.73
C ASP A 500 -27.35 -10.79 -13.87
N SER A 501 -28.09 -11.04 -12.79
CA SER A 501 -29.53 -10.81 -12.75
C SER A 501 -29.94 -9.33 -12.84
N THR A 502 -29.00 -8.38 -12.69
CA THR A 502 -29.27 -6.93 -12.78
C THR A 502 -29.07 -6.35 -14.17
N ALA A 503 -28.18 -6.92 -14.99
CA ALA A 503 -27.93 -6.47 -16.36
C ALA A 503 -28.68 -7.29 -17.44
N THR A 504 -29.48 -8.27 -17.01
CA THR A 504 -30.19 -9.17 -17.92
C THR A 504 -31.31 -8.44 -18.66
N ARG A 505 -31.35 -8.63 -19.99
CA ARG A 505 -32.33 -8.03 -20.90
C ARG A 505 -33.65 -8.82 -20.93
N GLU A 506 -34.60 -8.37 -21.74
CA GLU A 506 -35.86 -9.07 -22.00
C GLU A 506 -35.69 -10.51 -22.50
N ILE A 507 -36.67 -11.35 -22.21
CA ILE A 507 -36.73 -12.75 -22.66
C ILE A 507 -37.19 -12.78 -24.12
N ASP A 508 -36.32 -13.19 -25.05
CA ASP A 508 -36.68 -13.34 -26.47
C ASP A 508 -36.74 -14.81 -26.89
N ASN A 509 -37.94 -15.26 -27.27
CA ASN A 509 -38.19 -16.61 -27.77
C ASN A 509 -38.34 -16.71 -29.29
N SER A 510 -38.19 -15.60 -30.03
CA SER A 510 -38.52 -15.53 -31.46
C SER A 510 -37.72 -16.54 -32.29
N ASN A 511 -36.46 -16.78 -31.92
CA ASN A 511 -35.55 -17.74 -32.59
C ASN A 511 -35.89 -19.21 -32.32
N PHE A 512 -36.85 -19.49 -31.43
CA PHE A 512 -37.29 -20.82 -31.08
C PHE A 512 -38.61 -21.20 -31.75
N LEU A 513 -39.23 -20.28 -32.49
CA LEU A 513 -40.49 -20.51 -33.19
C LEU A 513 -40.26 -21.22 -34.52
N CYS A 514 -41.20 -22.09 -34.87
CA CYS A 514 -41.37 -22.58 -36.23
C CYS A 514 -42.21 -21.60 -37.07
N SER A 515 -42.36 -21.89 -38.36
CA SER A 515 -43.20 -21.11 -39.29
C SER A 515 -44.68 -20.97 -38.88
N HIS A 516 -45.13 -21.74 -37.90
CA HIS A 516 -46.51 -21.71 -37.36
C HIS A 516 -46.61 -20.94 -36.03
N GLY A 517 -45.53 -20.27 -35.59
CA GLY A 517 -45.51 -19.52 -34.33
C GLY A 517 -45.54 -20.41 -33.09
N LYS A 518 -45.09 -21.66 -33.19
CA LYS A 518 -45.03 -22.67 -32.11
C LYS A 518 -43.57 -23.04 -31.83
N LEU A 519 -43.24 -23.54 -30.63
CA LEU A 519 -41.87 -23.93 -30.31
C LEU A 519 -41.39 -25.07 -31.22
N HIS A 520 -40.24 -24.92 -31.85
CA HIS A 520 -39.62 -25.93 -32.70
C HIS A 520 -39.03 -27.09 -31.84
N PRO A 521 -39.42 -28.36 -32.05
CA PRO A 521 -38.98 -29.50 -31.23
C PRO A 521 -37.46 -29.70 -31.15
N ASP A 522 -36.73 -29.44 -32.24
CA ASP A 522 -35.26 -29.55 -32.25
C ASP A 522 -34.57 -28.44 -31.41
N LYS A 523 -35.23 -27.29 -31.23
CA LYS A 523 -34.72 -26.18 -30.43
C LYS A 523 -34.99 -26.35 -28.92
N VAL A 524 -35.75 -27.37 -28.53
CA VAL A 524 -36.02 -27.70 -27.11
C VAL A 524 -34.75 -28.02 -26.32
N GLY A 525 -33.68 -28.48 -26.99
CA GLY A 525 -32.38 -28.69 -26.32
C GLY A 525 -31.74 -27.40 -25.81
N ASP A 526 -32.07 -26.28 -26.44
CA ASP A 526 -31.50 -24.96 -26.16
C ASP A 526 -32.47 -24.08 -25.33
N SER A 527 -33.61 -24.64 -24.89
CA SER A 527 -34.55 -24.03 -23.93
C SER A 527 -34.73 -24.91 -22.70
N LYS A 528 -35.27 -24.34 -21.62
CA LYS A 528 -35.53 -25.03 -20.35
C LYS A 528 -37.00 -24.93 -19.99
N ARG A 529 -37.51 -26.04 -19.44
CA ARG A 529 -38.86 -26.12 -18.89
C ARG A 529 -38.86 -25.43 -17.53
N VAL A 530 -39.55 -24.29 -17.44
CA VAL A 530 -39.66 -23.48 -16.23
C VAL A 530 -41.11 -23.51 -15.75
N SER A 531 -41.31 -23.68 -14.44
CA SER A 531 -42.65 -23.66 -13.82
C SER A 531 -43.40 -22.38 -14.18
N LEU A 532 -44.73 -22.45 -14.30
CA LEU A 532 -45.53 -21.25 -14.62
C LEU A 532 -45.35 -20.15 -13.57
N GLN A 533 -45.22 -20.53 -12.29
CA GLN A 533 -44.99 -19.58 -11.20
C GLN A 533 -43.66 -18.83 -11.38
N ALA A 534 -42.57 -19.55 -11.62
CA ALA A 534 -41.27 -18.90 -11.83
C ALA A 534 -41.23 -18.11 -13.14
N SER A 535 -41.89 -18.61 -14.19
CA SER A 535 -41.93 -17.90 -15.47
C SER A 535 -42.72 -16.59 -15.38
N GLN A 536 -43.84 -16.56 -14.64
CA GLN A 536 -44.58 -15.33 -14.35
C GLN A 536 -43.68 -14.28 -13.69
N VAL A 537 -42.96 -14.65 -12.62
CA VAL A 537 -42.03 -13.74 -11.93
C VAL A 537 -40.93 -13.23 -12.87
N LEU A 538 -40.36 -14.10 -13.72
CA LEU A 538 -39.33 -13.71 -14.67
C LEU A 538 -39.88 -12.76 -15.77
N TYR A 539 -41.04 -13.04 -16.35
CA TYR A 539 -41.64 -12.18 -17.38
C TYR A 539 -42.16 -10.85 -16.81
N GLU A 540 -42.70 -10.83 -15.58
CA GLU A 540 -43.11 -9.59 -14.91
C GLU A 540 -41.91 -8.67 -14.67
N ARG A 541 -40.75 -9.25 -14.31
CA ARG A 541 -39.54 -8.50 -13.99
C ARG A 541 -38.75 -8.06 -15.22
N TYR A 542 -38.57 -8.96 -16.18
CA TYR A 542 -37.66 -8.74 -17.31
C TYR A 542 -38.38 -8.46 -18.63
N SER A 543 -39.71 -8.65 -18.69
CA SER A 543 -40.51 -8.50 -19.92
C SER A 543 -40.03 -9.42 -21.06
N GLY A 544 -40.63 -9.25 -22.25
CA GLY A 544 -40.26 -9.96 -23.47
C GLY A 544 -41.36 -10.87 -24.01
N GLY A 545 -40.99 -11.72 -24.96
CA GLY A 545 -41.89 -12.65 -25.62
C GLY A 545 -41.31 -13.25 -26.92
N PRO A 546 -42.13 -13.99 -27.68
CA PRO A 546 -43.46 -14.48 -27.31
C PRO A 546 -43.38 -15.56 -26.22
N ARG A 547 -44.45 -15.71 -25.42
CA ARG A 547 -44.48 -16.72 -24.34
C ARG A 547 -44.74 -18.12 -24.91
N LEU A 548 -43.87 -19.06 -24.53
CA LEU A 548 -43.91 -20.44 -24.99
C LEU A 548 -44.55 -21.36 -23.95
N ASP A 549 -45.86 -21.23 -23.75
CA ASP A 549 -46.62 -22.13 -22.89
C ASP A 549 -46.54 -23.60 -23.30
N GLY A 550 -46.56 -24.50 -22.32
CA GLY A 550 -46.50 -25.93 -22.57
C GLY A 550 -47.73 -26.43 -23.32
N GLN A 551 -48.94 -25.96 -23.01
CA GLN A 551 -50.18 -26.59 -23.51
C GLN A 551 -50.61 -26.08 -24.90
N SER A 552 -50.44 -24.79 -25.20
CA SER A 552 -50.88 -24.19 -26.47
C SER A 552 -49.80 -24.23 -27.55
N ASN A 553 -48.53 -24.38 -27.19
CA ASN A 553 -47.41 -24.35 -28.14
C ASN A 553 -46.88 -25.72 -28.61
N ARG A 554 -47.49 -26.82 -28.17
CA ARG A 554 -47.24 -28.20 -28.64
C ARG A 554 -48.25 -28.57 -29.75
N GLY A 555 -48.09 -27.99 -30.94
CA GLY A 555 -49.08 -28.13 -32.02
C GLY A 555 -49.10 -29.52 -32.66
N LEU A 556 -50.19 -30.27 -32.47
CA LEU A 556 -50.48 -31.57 -33.13
C LEU A 556 -50.33 -31.47 -34.67
N LEU A 557 -50.90 -30.41 -35.24
CA LEU A 557 -50.87 -30.10 -36.67
C LEU A 557 -49.45 -29.80 -37.20
N TYR A 558 -48.56 -29.26 -36.36
CA TYR A 558 -47.19 -28.93 -36.75
C TYR A 558 -46.32 -30.19 -36.86
N VAL A 559 -46.41 -31.07 -35.87
CA VAL A 559 -45.71 -32.37 -35.89
C VAL A 559 -46.22 -33.24 -37.05
N GLN A 560 -47.53 -33.22 -37.32
CA GLN A 560 -48.16 -33.94 -38.44
C GLN A 560 -47.78 -33.40 -39.82
N ARG A 561 -47.66 -32.08 -40.02
CA ARG A 561 -47.49 -31.48 -41.36
C ARG A 561 -46.06 -31.09 -41.73
N VAL A 562 -45.20 -30.77 -40.76
CA VAL A 562 -43.86 -30.18 -41.03
C VAL A 562 -42.72 -31.09 -40.63
N CYS A 563 -42.81 -31.73 -39.46
CA CYS A 563 -41.77 -32.66 -39.02
C CYS A 563 -41.85 -33.98 -39.81
N TRP A 564 -43.05 -34.53 -40.03
CA TRP A 564 -43.22 -35.80 -40.73
C TRP A 564 -42.52 -35.89 -42.11
N PRO A 565 -42.63 -34.91 -43.03
CA PRO A 565 -41.98 -34.99 -44.35
C PRO A 565 -40.45 -34.77 -44.31
N ALA A 566 -39.95 -33.87 -43.45
CA ALA A 566 -38.52 -33.59 -43.32
C ALA A 566 -37.74 -34.74 -42.64
N MET A 567 -38.45 -35.62 -41.94
CA MET A 567 -37.87 -36.74 -41.19
C MET A 567 -37.70 -38.01 -42.02
N GLN A 568 -38.50 -38.23 -43.07
CA GLN A 568 -38.27 -39.33 -44.02
C GLN A 568 -37.01 -39.09 -44.88
N SER A 569 -36.63 -37.84 -45.12
CA SER A 569 -35.42 -37.47 -45.88
C SER A 569 -34.10 -37.56 -45.09
N ALA A 570 -34.13 -37.88 -43.80
CA ALA A 570 -32.95 -37.96 -42.93
C ALA A 570 -32.55 -39.40 -42.54
N ALA A 571 -33.08 -40.41 -43.23
CA ALA A 571 -32.58 -41.79 -43.12
C ALA A 571 -31.19 -41.87 -43.77
N PRO A 572 -30.17 -42.48 -43.12
CA PRO A 572 -28.87 -42.66 -43.75
C PRO A 572 -29.03 -43.64 -44.92
N GLU A 573 -28.59 -43.22 -46.12
CA GLU A 573 -28.41 -44.14 -47.24
C GLU A 573 -27.49 -45.29 -46.79
N GLU A 574 -27.97 -46.54 -46.92
CA GLU A 574 -27.13 -47.72 -46.76
C GLU A 574 -25.97 -47.66 -47.77
N PRO A 575 -24.72 -47.98 -47.37
CA PRO A 575 -23.63 -48.05 -48.33
C PRO A 575 -23.88 -49.23 -49.27
N ALA A 576 -23.99 -48.94 -50.57
CA ALA A 576 -24.09 -49.95 -51.61
C ALA A 576 -22.89 -50.92 -51.56
N GLN A 577 -23.22 -52.22 -51.72
CA GLN A 577 -22.37 -53.41 -51.56
C GLN A 577 -21.03 -53.37 -52.31
#